data_AF-A0A0V0T6R9-F1
#
_entry.id   AF-A0A0V0T6R9-F1
#
_cell.length_a   1.000
_cell.length_b   1.000
_cell.length_c   1.000
_cell.angle_alpha   90.00
_cell.angle_beta   90.00
_cell.angle_gamma   90.00
#
_symmetry.space_group_name_H-M   'P 1'
#
loop_
_entity.id
_entity.type
_entity.pdbx_description
1 polymer ?
#
loop_
_entity_poly.entity_id
_entity_poly.type
_entity_poly.pdbx_seq_one_letter_code
_entity_poly.pdbx_strand_id
1 'polypeptide(L)' 'MPSAYQGDYYPPPAFRPEIDSVEWLERLEDFFCISRVLLPYHGMIARYLLSDIVRRELYPTGQTRENSFEEFKKRLLGA' A
#
# COMPACT_ATOMS: atom_id res chain seq x y z
N MET A 1 -32.60 6.90 -11.94
CA MET A 1 -31.38 7.41 -11.28
C MET A 1 -30.42 6.23 -11.16
N PRO A 2 -29.23 6.26 -11.77
CA PRO A 2 -28.25 5.19 -11.57
C PRO A 2 -27.53 5.41 -10.23
N SER A 3 -27.38 4.33 -9.48
CA SER A 3 -26.71 4.26 -8.18
C SER A 3 -25.28 4.82 -8.25
N ALA A 4 -24.98 5.84 -7.45
CA ALA A 4 -23.66 6.48 -7.34
C ALA A 4 -22.61 5.64 -6.57
N TYR A 5 -22.86 4.34 -6.35
CA TYR A 5 -22.02 3.45 -5.56
C TYR A 5 -21.55 2.21 -6.31
N GLN A 6 -21.54 2.26 -7.65
CA GLN A 6 -20.68 1.35 -8.41
C GLN A 6 -19.26 1.93 -8.36
N GLY A 7 -18.70 1.93 -7.15
CA GLY A 7 -17.31 2.23 -6.90
C GLY A 7 -16.50 1.20 -7.66
N ASP A 8 -15.94 1.63 -8.76
CA ASP A 8 -14.87 0.97 -9.46
C ASP A 8 -13.74 0.67 -8.44
N TYR A 9 -13.80 -0.50 -7.79
CA TYR A 9 -12.87 -0.93 -6.75
C TYR A 9 -11.52 -1.31 -7.36
N TYR A 10 -10.87 -0.35 -8.01
CA TYR A 10 -9.53 -0.52 -8.52
C TYR A 10 -8.53 -0.39 -7.36
N PRO A 11 -7.52 -1.28 -7.30
CA PRO A 11 -6.41 -1.08 -6.38
C PRO A 11 -5.79 0.31 -6.61
N PRO A 12 -5.29 0.97 -5.55
CA PRO A 12 -4.66 2.27 -5.70
C PRO A 12 -3.48 2.15 -6.68
N PRO A 13 -3.18 3.23 -7.43
CA PRO A 13 -2.02 3.24 -8.31
C PRO A 13 -0.74 3.04 -7.50
N ALA A 14 0.34 2.64 -8.17
CA ALA A 14 1.61 2.44 -7.51
C ALA A 14 2.05 3.73 -6.78
N PHE A 15 2.52 3.61 -5.54
CA PHE A 15 3.04 4.73 -4.76
C PHE A 15 4.28 5.32 -5.44
N ARG A 16 4.28 6.65 -5.55
CA ARG A 16 5.38 7.43 -6.10
C ARG A 16 5.64 8.63 -5.18
N PRO A 17 6.86 9.18 -5.14
CA PRO A 17 7.21 10.29 -4.25
C PRO A 17 6.36 11.55 -4.46
N GLU A 18 5.71 11.69 -5.61
CA GLU A 18 4.84 12.83 -5.93
C GLU A 18 3.45 12.74 -5.27
N ILE A 19 3.10 11.59 -4.71
CA ILE A 19 1.82 11.36 -4.03
C ILE A 19 2.02 11.50 -2.52
N ASP A 20 1.05 12.13 -1.84
CA ASP A 20 1.04 12.19 -0.39
C ASP A 20 0.99 10.77 0.21
N SER A 21 1.94 10.48 1.11
CA SER A 21 2.10 9.13 1.68
C SER A 21 0.96 8.76 2.62
N VAL A 22 0.30 9.75 3.26
CA VAL A 22 -0.84 9.53 4.15
C VAL A 22 -2.09 9.25 3.32
N GLU A 23 -2.41 10.10 2.33
CA GLU A 23 -3.57 9.91 1.43
C GLU A 23 -3.49 8.56 0.70
N TRP A 24 -2.30 8.21 0.21
CA TRP A 24 -2.11 6.94 -0.49
C TRP A 24 -2.28 5.74 0.45
N LEU A 25 -1.79 5.84 1.69
CA LEU A 25 -1.92 4.79 2.69
C LEU A 25 -3.38 4.59 3.11
N GLU A 26 -4.14 5.68 3.32
CA GLU A 26 -5.58 5.62 3.63
C GLU A 26 -6.34 4.88 2.52
N ARG A 27 -6.07 5.20 1.24
CA ARG A 27 -6.65 4.49 0.10
C ARG A 27 -6.28 3.00 0.06
N LEU A 28 -5.06 2.65 0.47
CA LEU A 28 -4.62 1.26 0.53
C LEU A 28 -5.33 0.49 1.65
N GLU A 29 -5.50 1.11 2.82
CA GLU A 29 -6.23 0.53 3.95
C GLU A 29 -7.72 0.34 3.60
N ASP A 30 -8.34 1.32 2.95
CA ASP A 30 -9.70 1.21 2.41
C ASP A 30 -9.81 0.04 1.41
N PHE A 31 -8.85 -0.08 0.50
CA PHE A 31 -8.80 -1.21 -0.44
C PHE A 31 -8.71 -2.56 0.29
N PHE A 32 -7.88 -2.68 1.34
CA PHE A 32 -7.80 -3.92 2.12
C PHE A 32 -9.08 -4.23 2.88
N CYS A 33 -9.74 -3.22 3.44
CA CYS A 33 -11.02 -3.34 4.13
C CYS A 33 -12.10 -3.87 3.18
N ILE A 34 -12.19 -3.30 1.98
CA ILE A 34 -13.19 -3.66 0.97
C ILE A 34 -12.89 -5.03 0.34
N SER A 35 -11.63 -5.31 0.01
CA SER A 35 -11.22 -6.54 -0.69
C SER A 35 -11.21 -7.78 0.21
N ARG A 36 -11.39 -7.63 1.53
CA ARG A 36 -11.37 -8.72 2.53
C ARG A 36 -10.09 -9.57 2.46
N VAL A 37 -8.99 -8.99 1.98
CA VAL A 37 -7.69 -9.66 1.91
C VAL A 37 -7.27 -10.07 3.32
N LEU A 38 -6.75 -11.29 3.48
CA LEU A 38 -6.26 -11.76 4.77
C LEU A 38 -5.09 -10.89 5.25
N LEU A 39 -5.18 -10.42 6.50
CA LEU A 39 -4.17 -9.60 7.20
C LEU A 39 -2.69 -9.98 6.95
N PRO A 40 -2.27 -11.27 6.94
CA PRO A 40 -0.85 -11.61 6.71
C PRO A 40 -0.33 -11.22 5.32
N TYR A 41 -1.20 -10.97 4.33
CA TYR A 41 -0.78 -10.58 2.99
C TYR A 41 -0.73 -9.06 2.78
N HIS A 42 -1.26 -8.25 3.71
CA HIS A 42 -1.33 -6.79 3.57
C HIS A 42 0.05 -6.17 3.33
N GLY A 43 1.04 -6.52 4.15
CA GLY A 43 2.41 -6.01 3.97
C GLY A 43 3.09 -6.53 2.70
N MET A 44 2.70 -7.69 2.17
CA MET A 44 3.18 -8.15 0.86
C MET A 44 2.57 -7.31 -0.27
N ILE A 45 1.26 -7.12 -0.28
CA ILE A 45 0.56 -6.37 -1.33
C ILE A 45 0.97 -4.89 -1.32
N ALA A 46 1.10 -4.29 -0.13
CA ALA A 46 1.57 -2.92 0.03
C ALA A 46 2.94 -2.69 -0.65
N ARG A 47 3.87 -3.65 -0.50
CA ARG A 47 5.19 -3.60 -1.16
C ARG A 47 5.14 -3.82 -2.67
N TYR A 48 4.17 -4.58 -3.17
CA TYR A 48 3.96 -4.72 -4.62
C TYR A 48 3.40 -3.45 -5.26
N LEU A 49 2.68 -2.65 -4.49
CA LEU A 49 2.13 -1.38 -4.94
C LEU A 49 3.12 -0.22 -4.80
N LEU A 50 4.37 -0.46 -4.38
CA LEU A 50 5.42 0.56 -4.44
C LEU A 50 6.00 0.65 -5.85
N SER A 51 6.34 1.87 -6.30
CA SER A 51 7.20 2.04 -7.47
C SER A 51 8.59 1.43 -7.23
N ASP A 52 9.29 1.03 -8.30
CA ASP A 52 10.59 0.34 -8.17
C ASP A 52 11.65 1.19 -7.43
N ILE A 53 11.58 2.52 -7.58
CA ILE A 53 12.46 3.48 -6.90
C ILE A 53 12.20 3.44 -5.40
N VAL A 54 10.95 3.71 -4.97
CA VAL A 54 10.58 3.72 -3.55
C VAL A 54 10.79 2.34 -2.91
N ARG A 55 10.54 1.26 -3.65
CA ARG A 55 10.76 -0.10 -3.17
C ARG A 55 12.23 -0.36 -2.85
N ARG A 56 13.17 0.12 -3.68
CA ARG A 56 14.62 -0.03 -3.44
C ARG A 56 15.11 0.83 -2.29
N GLU A 57 14.52 2.01 -2.10
CA GLU A 57 14.83 2.90 -0.97
C GLU A 57 14.35 2.31 0.35
N LEU A 58 13.09 1.86 0.41
CA LEU A 58 12.49 1.31 1.63
C LEU A 58 12.97 -0.10 1.96
N TYR A 59 13.35 -0.91 0.96
CA TYR A 59 13.77 -2.30 1.13
C TYR A 59 15.06 -2.60 0.34
N PRO A 60 16.23 -2.17 0.87
CA PRO A 60 17.52 -2.49 0.27
C PRO A 60 17.78 -3.99 0.27
N THR A 61 18.47 -4.47 -0.77
CA THR A 61 18.74 -5.90 -0.98
C THR A 61 19.53 -6.48 0.19
N GLY A 62 18.99 -7.50 0.86
CA GLY A 62 19.63 -8.19 1.99
C GLY A 62 18.95 -8.00 3.35
N GLN A 63 17.93 -7.15 3.44
CA GLN A 63 17.19 -6.98 4.69
C GLN A 63 16.18 -8.10 4.90
N THR A 64 16.06 -8.58 6.15
CA THR A 64 15.04 -9.54 6.57
C THR A 64 13.65 -9.03 6.17
N ARG A 65 12.96 -9.84 5.36
CA ARG A 65 11.58 -9.58 4.90
C ARG A 65 10.62 -9.73 6.06
N GLU A 66 10.62 -8.76 6.97
CA GLU A 66 9.45 -8.57 7.82
C GLU A 66 8.30 -8.15 6.91
N ASN A 67 7.24 -8.94 6.94
CA ASN A 67 6.09 -8.80 6.03
C ASN A 67 4.90 -8.15 6.73
N SER A 68 5.10 -7.58 7.91
CA SER A 68 4.04 -6.92 8.68
C SER A 68 3.64 -5.61 8.01
N PHE A 69 2.33 -5.37 7.95
CA PHE A 69 1.79 -4.12 7.43
C PHE A 69 2.16 -2.92 8.31
N GLU A 70 2.24 -3.11 9.63
CA GLU A 70 2.67 -2.05 10.56
C GLU A 70 4.12 -1.62 10.33
N GLU A 71 4.97 -2.58 9.97
CA GLU A 71 6.36 -2.33 9.65
C GLU A 71 6.52 -1.53 8.36
N PHE A 72 5.72 -1.89 7.34
CA PHE A 72 5.58 -1.12 6.11
C PHE A 72 5.15 0.33 6.39
N LYS A 73 4.12 0.56 7.21
CA LYS A 73 3.65 1.91 7.56
C LYS A 73 4.74 2.75 8.21
N LYS A 74 5.48 2.16 9.15
CA LYS A 74 6.60 2.86 9.81
C LYS A 74 7.69 3.28 8.84
N ARG A 75 8.01 2.45 7.84
CA ARG A 75 8.99 2.80 6.81
C ARG A 75 8.48 3.85 5.83
N LEU A 76 7.21 3.77 5.45
CA LEU A 76 6.59 4.69 4.51
C LEU A 76 6.41 6.10 5.10
N LEU A 77 6.02 6.19 6.38
CA LEU A 77 5.75 7.45 7.08
C LEU A 77 6.94 7.97 7.90
N GLY A 78 7.95 7.13 8.13
CA GLY A 78 9.17 7.50 8.85
C GLY A 78 10.28 8.06 7.95
N ALA A 79 9.98 8.27 6.66
CA ALA A 79 10.84 8.97 5.70
C ALA A 79 10.52 10.46 5.67
#